data_AF-A0A0C3BBQ9-F1
#
_entry.id   AF-A0A0C3BBQ9-F1
#
_cell.length_a   1.000
_cell.length_b   1.000
_cell.length_c   1.000
_cell.angle_alpha   90.00
_cell.angle_beta   90.00
_cell.angle_gamma   90.00
#
_symmetry.space_group_name_H-M   'P 1'
#
loop_
_entity.id
_entity.type
_entity.pdbx_description
1 polymer ?
#
loop_
_entity_poly.entity_id
_entity_poly.type
_entity_poly.pdbx_seq_one_letter_code
_entity_poly.pdbx_strand_id
1 'polypeptide(L)'
;MRAKFNYLKGYEFDESKAASNFNEELTLPSMDHNLALTVQALPRESYMRVGCGHRVGGDGALRFIFVLDAGDDLETLQNKPFIYEDLDMMFKQATEKVLSGPFVYVSED
;
A
#
# COMPACT_ATOMS: atom_id res chain seq x y z
N MET A 1 14.26 12.94 -12.65
CA MET A 1 13.47 11.86 -13.28
C MET A 1 13.19 10.81 -12.22
N ARG A 2 11.93 10.58 -11.83
CA ARG A 2 11.59 9.39 -11.03
C ARG A 2 11.61 8.21 -11.99
N ALA A 3 12.41 7.19 -11.72
CA ALA A 3 12.38 5.95 -12.49
C ALA A 3 10.95 5.39 -12.38
N LYS A 4 10.24 5.31 -13.50
CA LYS A 4 9.00 4.54 -13.60
C LYS A 4 9.42 3.09 -13.64
N PHE A 5 9.08 2.35 -12.58
CA PHE A 5 9.28 0.91 -12.52
C PHE A 5 7.99 0.24 -12.98
N ASN A 6 8.10 -0.87 -13.73
CA ASN A 6 6.92 -1.59 -14.23
C ASN A 6 6.11 -2.25 -13.10
N TYR A 7 6.77 -2.63 -12.00
CA TYR A 7 6.16 -3.30 -10.87
C TYR A 7 6.45 -2.61 -9.54
N LEU A 8 5.43 -2.61 -8.67
CA LEU A 8 5.50 -2.08 -7.32
C LEU A 8 5.22 -3.21 -6.34
N LYS A 9 5.91 -3.23 -5.19
CA LYS A 9 5.62 -4.12 -4.07
C LYS A 9 5.31 -3.29 -2.84
N GLY A 10 4.20 -3.58 -2.19
CA GLY A 10 3.78 -2.80 -1.03
C GLY A 10 2.40 -3.17 -0.52
N TYR A 11 1.91 -2.34 0.38
CA TYR A 11 0.60 -2.51 0.99
C TYR A 11 -0.40 -1.59 0.31
N GLU A 12 -1.58 -2.11 -0.03
CA GLU A 12 -2.69 -1.28 -0.47
C GLU A 12 -3.51 -0.80 0.72
N PHE A 13 -4.16 0.34 0.56
CA PHE A 13 -5.22 0.76 1.46
C PHE A 13 -6.46 -0.14 1.27
N ASP A 14 -6.94 -0.73 2.36
CA ASP A 14 -8.06 -1.67 2.38
C ASP A 14 -9.25 -1.04 3.11
N GLU A 15 -10.22 -0.58 2.31
CA GLU A 15 -11.42 0.09 2.81
C GLU A 15 -12.29 -0.82 3.69
N SER A 16 -12.37 -2.11 3.35
CA SER A 16 -13.17 -3.07 4.13
C SER A 16 -12.55 -3.28 5.50
N LYS A 17 -11.22 -3.38 5.55
CA LYS A 17 -10.45 -3.50 6.78
C LYS A 17 -10.55 -2.23 7.63
N ALA A 18 -10.42 -1.06 7.01
CA ALA A 18 -10.62 0.22 7.69
C ALA A 18 -12.04 0.34 8.28
N ALA A 19 -13.08 0.09 7.49
CA ALA A 19 -14.47 0.13 7.96
C ALA A 19 -14.71 -0.80 9.16
N SER A 20 -14.14 -2.00 9.12
CA SER A 20 -14.29 -2.98 10.20
C SER A 20 -13.59 -2.59 11.51
N ASN A 21 -12.49 -1.81 11.46
CA ASN A 21 -11.69 -1.47 12.64
C ASN A 21 -12.11 -0.16 13.31
N PHE A 22 -12.78 0.74 12.59
CA PHE A 22 -13.18 2.04 13.10
C PHE A 22 -14.65 2.15 13.49
N ASN A 23 -15.43 1.07 13.34
CA ASN A 23 -16.76 0.89 13.94
C ASN A 23 -17.76 2.04 13.71
N GLU A 24 -17.57 2.79 12.63
CA GLU A 24 -18.42 3.90 12.22
C GLU A 24 -19.20 3.47 10.99
N GLU A 25 -20.52 3.68 10.99
CA GLU A 25 -21.22 4.03 9.77
C GLU A 25 -20.47 5.22 9.20
N LEU A 26 -19.59 4.87 8.29
CA LEU A 26 -18.58 5.69 7.71
C LEU A 26 -19.37 6.69 6.86
N THR A 27 -19.82 7.77 7.50
CA THR A 27 -20.23 9.05 6.88
C THR A 27 -18.97 9.63 6.26
N LEU A 28 -18.45 8.88 5.29
CA LEU A 28 -17.06 8.93 4.88
C LEU A 28 -16.77 10.29 4.26
N PRO A 29 -15.74 10.99 4.71
CA PRO A 29 -15.02 11.84 3.79
C PRO A 29 -14.47 10.96 2.66
N SER A 30 -14.38 11.50 1.44
CA SER A 30 -14.04 10.74 0.22
C SER A 30 -12.80 9.84 0.38
N MET A 31 -12.64 8.82 -0.47
CA MET A 31 -11.46 7.94 -0.52
C MET A 31 -10.13 8.72 -0.37
N ASP A 32 -10.04 9.89 -0.99
CA ASP A 32 -8.89 10.80 -0.91
C ASP A 32 -8.58 11.27 0.52
N HIS A 33 -9.59 11.50 1.35
CA HIS A 33 -9.43 11.95 2.73
C HIS A 33 -8.89 10.86 3.64
N ASN A 34 -9.42 9.64 3.56
CA ASN A 34 -8.90 8.53 4.39
C ASN A 34 -7.49 8.13 3.96
N LEU A 35 -7.21 8.18 2.65
CA LEU A 35 -5.87 8.01 2.14
C LEU A 35 -4.94 9.12 2.67
N ALA A 36 -5.37 10.38 2.63
CA ALA A 36 -4.57 11.50 3.14
C ALA A 36 -4.29 11.39 4.64
N LEU A 37 -5.28 10.99 5.45
CA LEU A 37 -5.09 10.74 6.89
C LEU A 37 -4.10 9.60 7.12
N THR A 38 -4.21 8.51 6.36
CA THR A 38 -3.29 7.37 6.47
C THR A 38 -1.87 7.77 6.08
N VAL A 39 -1.71 8.57 5.02
CA VAL A 39 -0.40 9.12 4.59
C VAL A 39 0.21 10.05 5.65
N GLN A 40 -0.61 10.84 6.35
CA GLN A 40 -0.16 11.74 7.42
C GLN A 40 0.20 10.98 8.70
N ALA A 41 -0.52 9.91 9.02
CA ALA A 41 -0.30 9.11 10.22
C ALA A 41 0.93 8.19 10.09
N LEU A 42 1.26 7.76 8.87
CA LEU A 42 2.36 6.85 8.64
C LEU A 42 3.70 7.59 8.53
N PRO A 43 4.76 7.14 9.25
CA PRO A 43 6.07 7.72 9.13
C PRO A 43 6.57 7.59 7.69
N ARG A 44 7.04 8.71 7.13
CA ARG A 44 7.44 8.78 5.72
C ARG A 44 8.59 7.82 5.38
N GLU A 45 9.42 7.48 6.36
CA GLU A 45 10.57 6.58 6.24
C GLU A 45 10.16 5.10 6.13
N SER A 46 8.92 4.75 6.52
CA SER A 46 8.43 3.36 6.50
C SER A 46 8.02 2.88 5.11
N TYR A 47 8.01 3.75 4.10
CA TYR A 47 7.68 3.42 2.72
C TYR A 47 8.43 4.33 1.74
N MET A 48 8.69 3.86 0.52
CA MET A 48 9.39 4.65 -0.51
C MET A 48 8.55 5.81 -1.03
N ARG A 49 7.26 5.55 -1.32
CA ARG A 49 6.27 6.53 -1.81
C ARG A 49 4.86 5.94 -1.81
N VAL A 50 3.85 6.76 -2.04
CA VAL A 50 2.54 6.28 -2.51
C VAL A 50 2.60 6.17 -4.04
N GLY A 51 2.16 5.04 -4.58
CA GLY A 51 1.99 4.81 -6.02
C GLY A 51 0.60 4.28 -6.32
N CYS A 52 0.29 4.11 -7.60
CA CYS A 52 -0.94 3.47 -8.05
C CYS A 52 -0.68 2.33 -9.03
N GLY A 53 -1.59 1.36 -9.04
CA GLY A 53 -1.48 0.21 -9.94
C GLY A 53 -2.55 -0.84 -9.69
N HIS A 54 -2.44 -1.94 -10.41
CA HIS A 54 -3.35 -3.08 -10.33
C HIS A 54 -2.65 -4.30 -9.77
N ARG A 55 -3.29 -5.07 -8.89
CA ARG A 55 -2.69 -6.26 -8.30
C ARG A 55 -2.39 -7.30 -9.38
N VAL A 56 -1.18 -7.86 -9.38
CA VAL A 56 -0.82 -8.98 -10.26
C VAL A 56 -1.71 -10.19 -9.93
N GLY A 57 -2.47 -10.67 -10.90
CA GLY A 57 -3.44 -11.77 -10.71
C GLY A 57 -4.69 -11.38 -9.91
N GLY A 58 -4.94 -10.09 -9.70
CA GLY A 58 -6.11 -9.58 -9.00
C GLY A 58 -7.32 -9.30 -9.90
N ASP A 59 -8.25 -8.51 -9.37
CA ASP A 59 -9.50 -8.09 -9.99
C ASP A 59 -9.34 -6.97 -11.06
N GLY A 60 -8.12 -6.46 -11.25
CA GLY A 60 -7.84 -5.36 -12.17
C GLY A 60 -8.37 -4.01 -11.68
N ALA A 61 -8.69 -3.88 -10.39
CA ALA A 61 -9.07 -2.61 -9.81
C ALA A 61 -7.83 -1.79 -9.42
N LEU A 62 -7.92 -0.48 -9.64
CA LEU A 62 -6.87 0.46 -9.27
C LEU A 62 -6.74 0.54 -7.74
N ARG A 63 -5.50 0.48 -7.25
CA ARG A 63 -5.17 0.55 -5.83
C ARG A 63 -4.15 1.65 -5.57
N PHE A 64 -4.30 2.32 -4.42
CA PHE A 64 -3.26 3.16 -3.85
C PHE A 64 -2.34 2.30 -2.97
N ILE A 65 -1.04 2.39 -3.23
CA ILE A 65 -0.04 1.46 -2.71
C ILE A 65 1.00 2.25 -1.92
N PHE A 66 1.20 1.89 -0.65
CA PHE A 66 2.36 2.26 0.14
C PHE A 66 3.54 1.40 -0.33
N VAL A 67 4.28 1.92 -1.30
CA VAL A 67 5.35 1.21 -2.02
C VAL A 67 6.54 1.01 -1.11
N LEU A 68 6.97 -0.23 -0.94
CA LEU A 68 8.13 -0.63 -0.13
C LEU A 68 9.31 -1.06 -0.99
N ASP A 69 9.04 -1.54 -2.19
CA ASP A 69 10.04 -1.90 -3.18
C ASP A 69 9.48 -1.75 -4.59
N ALA A 70 10.34 -1.61 -5.60
CA ALA A 70 9.94 -1.45 -6.98
C ALA A 70 10.99 -2.00 -7.94
N GLY A 71 10.56 -2.48 -9.10
CA GLY A 71 11.47 -3.03 -10.10
C GLY A 71 10.77 -3.37 -11.40
N ASP A 72 11.56 -3.75 -12.40
CA ASP A 72 11.04 -4.12 -13.73
C ASP A 72 10.90 -5.63 -13.93
N ASP A 73 11.42 -6.44 -12.99
CA ASP A 73 11.35 -7.88 -13.01
C ASP A 73 10.37 -8.39 -11.94
N LEU A 74 9.25 -8.98 -12.40
CA LEU A 74 8.17 -9.45 -11.54
C LEU A 74 8.62 -10.57 -10.60
N GLU A 75 9.36 -11.56 -11.11
CA GLU A 75 9.76 -12.74 -10.36
C GLU A 75 10.72 -12.36 -9.23
N THR A 76 11.71 -11.52 -9.52
CA THR A 76 12.64 -10.98 -8.52
C THR A 76 11.87 -10.22 -7.44
N LEU A 77 10.93 -9.36 -7.83
CA LEU A 77 10.18 -8.56 -6.87
C LEU A 77 9.26 -9.42 -5.99
N GLN A 78 8.62 -10.46 -6.56
CA GLN A 78 7.81 -11.41 -5.80
C GLN A 78 8.65 -12.18 -4.78
N ASN A 79 9.79 -12.71 -5.21
CA ASN A 79 10.65 -13.59 -4.40
C ASN A 79 11.53 -12.83 -3.41
N LYS A 80 11.75 -11.53 -3.60
CA LYS A 80 12.55 -10.73 -2.67
C LYS A 80 11.88 -10.70 -1.28
N PRO A 81 12.55 -11.20 -0.23
CA PRO A 81 11.96 -11.26 1.10
C PRO A 81 11.65 -9.86 1.59
N PHE A 82 10.45 -9.70 2.14
CA PHE A 82 10.06 -8.46 2.80
C PHE A 82 10.50 -8.53 4.27
N ILE A 83 11.37 -7.61 4.70
CA ILE A 83 11.87 -7.59 6.08
C ILE A 83 10.86 -6.80 6.92
N TYR A 84 10.04 -7.52 7.68
CA TYR A 84 8.98 -6.95 8.52
C TYR A 84 9.51 -6.35 9.84
N GLU A 85 10.70 -6.75 10.26
CA GLU A 85 11.33 -6.35 11.54
C GLU A 85 11.77 -4.87 11.56
N ASP A 86 11.98 -4.29 10.37
CA ASP A 86 12.41 -2.89 10.20
C ASP A 86 11.22 -1.92 10.05
N LEU A 87 9.98 -2.43 10.06
CA LEU A 87 8.81 -1.56 9.95
C LEU A 87 8.58 -0.80 11.25
N ASP A 88 8.40 0.52 11.13
CA ASP A 88 7.97 1.37 12.23
C ASP A 88 6.69 0.84 12.88
N MET A 89 6.59 0.98 14.20
CA MET A 89 5.47 0.48 14.98
C MET A 89 4.11 1.01 14.49
N MET A 90 4.03 2.27 14.05
CA MET A 90 2.80 2.84 13.48
C MET A 90 2.48 2.24 12.12
N PHE A 91 3.50 1.97 11.30
CA PHE A 91 3.30 1.28 10.02
C PHE A 91 2.78 -0.14 10.24
N LYS A 92 3.37 -0.87 11.19
CA LYS A 92 2.87 -2.19 11.61
C LYS A 92 1.40 -2.14 12.04
N GLN A 93 1.03 -1.18 12.90
CA GLN A 93 -0.37 -1.02 13.30
C GLN A 93 -1.30 -0.71 12.13
N ALA A 94 -0.86 0.09 11.15
CA ALA A 94 -1.64 0.33 9.95
C ALA A 94 -1.83 -0.95 9.11
N THR A 95 -0.80 -1.80 8.99
CA THR A 95 -0.95 -3.12 8.34
C THR A 95 -1.92 -4.04 9.06
N GLU A 96 -2.16 -3.85 10.35
CA GLU A 96 -3.14 -4.64 11.12
C GLU A 96 -4.56 -4.07 10.98
N LYS A 97 -4.71 -2.76 10.76
CA LYS A 97 -6.01 -2.07 10.85
C LYS A 97 -6.59 -1.54 9.54
N VAL A 98 -5.76 -1.12 8.59
CA VAL A 98 -6.21 -0.39 7.39
C VAL A 98 -5.49 -0.77 6.10
N LEU A 99 -4.36 -1.48 6.16
CA LEU A 99 -3.63 -1.89 4.97
C LEU A 99 -3.67 -3.41 4.77
N SER A 100 -3.55 -3.83 3.51
CA SER A 100 -3.49 -5.23 3.10
C SER A 100 -2.28 -5.50 2.20
N GLY A 101 -1.61 -6.63 2.38
CA GLY A 101 -0.38 -7.00 1.66
C GLY A 101 0.72 -7.58 2.55
N PRO A 102 1.99 -7.51 2.11
CA PRO A 102 2.44 -6.87 0.88
C PRO A 102 2.09 -7.70 -0.36
N PHE A 103 1.67 -7.04 -1.44
CA PHE A 103 1.42 -7.66 -2.74
C PHE A 103 2.31 -7.02 -3.81
N VAL A 104 2.28 -7.58 -5.02
CA VAL A 104 2.91 -7.00 -6.21
C VAL A 104 1.85 -6.46 -7.16
N TYR A 105 2.13 -5.31 -7.75
CA TYR A 105 1.24 -4.57 -8.62
C TYR A 105 1.94 -4.22 -9.92
N VAL A 106 1.18 -4.17 -11.01
CA VAL A 106 1.59 -3.50 -12.25
C VAL A 106 1.40 -2.00 -12.05
N SER A 107 2.48 -1.23 -12.20
CA SER A 107 2.46 0.22 -11.99
C SER A 107 1.71 0.95 -13.10
N GLU A 108 0.92 1.97 -12.73
CA GLU A 108 0.33 2.93 -13.67
C GLU A 108 0.92 4.35 -13.53
N ASP A 109 2.00 4.50 -12.74
CA ASP A 109 2.68 5.78 -12.51
C ASP A 109 3.39 6.30 -13.77
#